data_AF-A0A958Z6S3-F1
#
_entry.id   AF-A0A958Z6S3-F1
#
_cell.length_a   1.000
_cell.length_b   1.000
_cell.length_c   1.000
_cell.angle_alpha   90.00
_cell.angle_beta   90.00
_cell.angle_gamma   90.00
#
_symmetry.space_group_name_H-M   'P 1'
#
loop_
_entity.id
_entity.type
_entity.pdbx_description
1 polymer ?
#
loop_
_entity_poly.entity_id
_entity_poly.type
_entity_poly.pdbx_seq_one_letter_code
_entity_poly.pdbx_strand_id
1 'polypeptide(L)'
;MKKIIYLLVVLGTVFYGCNPMEDINDTIDSSESAVVGTDEYTLTDDDYATLELDFGSFDSEDQAKELLPDFLSEMYPYWGEGSSVL
;
A
#
# COMPACT_ATOMS: atom_id res chain seq x y z
N MET A 1 6.78 43.95 33.05
CA MET A 1 6.58 44.14 31.59
C MET A 1 7.40 43.16 30.76
N LYS A 2 8.74 43.12 30.87
CA LYS A 2 9.62 42.22 30.08
C LYS A 2 9.33 40.71 30.27
N LYS A 3 9.01 40.28 31.49
CA LYS A 3 8.69 38.86 31.81
C LYS A 3 7.41 38.35 31.15
N ILE A 4 6.40 39.22 31.01
CA ILE A 4 5.13 38.90 30.32
C ILE A 4 5.36 38.81 28.81
N ILE A 5 6.20 39.69 28.27
CA ILE A 5 6.58 39.66 26.85
C ILE A 5 7.32 38.35 26.53
N TYR A 6 8.25 37.90 27.39
CA TYR A 6 8.91 36.61 27.19
C TYR A 6 7.93 35.43 27.25
N LEU A 7 6.95 35.48 28.16
CA LEU A 7 5.91 34.44 28.26
C LEU A 7 5.04 34.38 26.99
N LEU A 8 4.68 35.54 26.42
CA LEU A 8 3.91 35.61 25.17
C LEU A 8 4.72 35.14 23.95
N VAL A 9 6.02 35.42 23.92
CA VAL A 9 6.92 34.94 22.84
C VAL A 9 7.04 33.41 22.88
N VAL A 10 7.29 32.82 24.06
CA VAL A 10 7.35 31.37 24.22
C VAL A 10 6.01 30.72 23.84
N LEU A 11 4.91 31.28 24.33
CA LEU A 11 3.57 30.76 24.03
C LEU A 11 3.23 30.84 22.53
N GLY A 12 3.64 31.91 21.85
CA GLY A 12 3.47 32.05 20.40
C GLY A 12 4.20 30.96 19.61
N THR A 13 5.43 30.61 19.98
CA THR A 13 6.20 29.57 19.26
C THR A 13 5.60 28.17 19.32
N VAL A 14 4.83 27.86 20.36
CA VAL A 14 4.15 26.55 20.49
C VAL A 14 2.97 26.43 19.52
N PHE A 15 2.29 27.54 19.19
CA PHE A 15 1.14 27.53 18.28
C PHE A 15 1.52 27.54 16.79
N TYR A 16 2.65 28.16 16.41
CA TYR A 16 3.10 28.18 15.01
C TYR A 16 3.95 26.97 14.60
N GLY A 17 4.43 26.18 15.57
CA GLY A 17 5.28 25.02 15.31
C GLY A 17 4.53 23.71 15.06
N CYS A 18 3.18 23.72 15.08
CA CYS A 18 2.45 22.47 15.26
C CYS A 18 2.35 21.58 14.01
N ASN A 19 2.64 22.05 12.79
CA ASN A 19 2.78 21.18 11.62
C ASN A 19 3.59 21.85 10.49
N PRO A 20 4.93 21.95 10.60
CA PRO A 20 5.78 22.53 9.55
C PRO A 20 5.77 21.74 8.23
N MET A 21 5.08 20.60 8.17
CA MET A 21 5.03 19.68 7.03
C MET A 21 3.59 19.29 6.67
N GLU A 22 2.55 20.01 7.17
CA GLU A 22 1.13 19.70 6.89
C GLU A 22 0.87 19.64 5.38
N ASP A 23 1.34 20.64 4.63
CA ASP A 23 1.15 20.75 3.18
C ASP A 23 1.70 19.53 2.40
N ILE A 24 2.85 18.99 2.84
CA ILE A 24 3.47 17.81 2.21
C ILE A 24 2.77 16.53 2.66
N ASN A 25 2.39 16.43 3.93
CA ASN A 25 1.65 15.27 4.44
C ASN A 25 0.26 15.20 3.81
N ASP A 26 -0.47 16.30 3.71
CA ASP A 26 -1.77 16.40 3.04
C ASP A 26 -1.66 16.03 1.55
N THR A 27 -0.57 16.43 0.89
CA THR A 27 -0.32 16.03 -0.50
C THR A 27 -0.10 14.51 -0.62
N ILE A 28 0.70 13.93 0.28
CA ILE A 28 0.98 12.48 0.31
C ILE A 28 -0.29 11.69 0.67
N ASP A 29 -1.03 12.11 1.68
CA ASP A 29 -2.27 11.47 2.12
C ASP A 29 -3.41 11.66 1.09
N SER A 30 -3.40 12.74 0.30
CA SER A 30 -4.36 12.92 -0.82
C SER A 30 -3.97 12.15 -2.08
N SER A 31 -2.69 11.76 -2.20
CA SER A 31 -2.23 10.87 -3.25
C SER A 31 -2.48 9.44 -2.80
N GLU A 32 -3.71 8.96 -3.02
CA GLU A 32 -4.07 7.54 -3.13
C GLU A 32 -3.32 6.91 -4.32
N SER A 33 -2.00 7.06 -4.39
CA SER A 33 -1.17 6.38 -5.37
C SER A 33 -0.91 4.99 -4.83
N ALA A 34 -1.90 4.11 -5.00
CA ALA A 34 -1.66 2.69 -4.87
C ALA A 34 -0.40 2.36 -5.68
N VAL A 35 0.45 1.47 -5.15
CA VAL A 35 1.64 1.05 -5.89
C VAL A 35 1.14 0.38 -7.16
N VAL A 36 1.42 0.96 -8.32
CA VAL A 36 1.07 0.37 -9.61
C VAL A 36 2.28 -0.40 -10.11
N GLY A 37 2.12 -1.72 -10.18
CA GLY A 37 3.17 -2.64 -10.61
C GLY A 37 2.80 -3.42 -11.87
N THR A 38 3.82 -3.88 -12.57
CA THR A 38 3.66 -4.86 -13.66
C THR A 38 4.70 -5.94 -13.45
N ASP A 39 4.26 -7.19 -13.39
CA ASP A 39 5.14 -8.35 -13.29
C ASP A 39 4.71 -9.48 -14.24
N GLU A 40 5.62 -10.44 -14.44
CA GLU A 40 5.35 -11.71 -15.11
C GLU A 40 5.69 -12.84 -14.14
N TYR A 41 4.70 -13.64 -13.77
CA TYR A 41 4.83 -14.65 -12.74
C TYR A 41 4.51 -16.04 -13.27
N THR A 42 5.53 -16.90 -13.30
CA THR A 42 5.36 -18.32 -13.62
C THR A 42 5.13 -19.10 -12.34
N LEU A 43 3.97 -19.73 -12.21
CA LEU A 43 3.63 -20.62 -11.09
C LEU A 43 4.66 -21.75 -10.96
N THR A 44 5.04 -22.05 -9.73
CA THR A 44 5.92 -23.15 -9.34
C THR A 44 5.12 -24.28 -8.69
N ASP A 45 5.76 -25.44 -8.51
CA ASP A 45 5.14 -26.59 -7.83
C ASP A 45 4.66 -26.25 -6.40
N ASP A 46 5.38 -25.38 -5.69
CA ASP A 46 5.00 -24.93 -4.34
C ASP A 46 3.76 -24.03 -4.35
N ASP A 47 3.56 -23.25 -5.41
CA ASP A 47 2.38 -22.40 -5.57
C ASP A 47 1.14 -23.26 -5.85
N TYR A 48 1.28 -24.27 -6.72
CA TYR A 48 0.23 -25.26 -6.93
C TYR A 48 -0.12 -26.01 -5.64
N ALA A 49 0.87 -26.37 -4.81
CA ALA A 49 0.62 -26.96 -3.52
C ALA A 49 -0.12 -26.01 -2.56
N THR A 50 0.22 -24.72 -2.59
CA THR A 50 -0.47 -23.67 -1.80
C THR A 50 -1.92 -23.49 -2.24
N LEU A 51 -2.19 -23.63 -3.54
CA LEU A 51 -3.52 -23.60 -4.14
C LEU A 51 -4.31 -24.92 -3.99
N GLU A 52 -3.75 -25.92 -3.29
CA GLU A 52 -4.31 -27.28 -3.14
C GLU A 52 -4.53 -28.00 -4.50
N LEU A 53 -3.68 -27.71 -5.49
CA LEU A 53 -3.69 -28.28 -6.84
C LEU A 53 -2.60 -29.35 -7.00
N ASP A 54 -2.86 -30.55 -6.46
CA ASP A 54 -1.89 -31.67 -6.39
C ASP A 54 -1.33 -32.15 -7.74
N PHE A 55 -1.99 -31.84 -8.86
CA PHE A 55 -1.57 -32.24 -10.21
C PHE A 55 -0.73 -31.17 -10.93
N GLY A 56 -0.48 -30.01 -10.31
CA GLY A 56 0.25 -28.91 -10.93
C GLY A 56 -0.50 -28.26 -12.10
N SER A 57 -1.83 -28.27 -12.06
CA SER A 57 -2.69 -27.74 -13.12
C SER A 57 -4.04 -27.31 -12.59
N PHE A 58 -4.66 -26.34 -13.26
CA PHE A 58 -6.07 -26.00 -13.06
C PHE A 58 -6.97 -26.96 -13.83
N ASP A 59 -8.09 -27.35 -13.22
CA ASP A 59 -9.15 -28.17 -13.82
C ASP A 59 -9.92 -27.43 -14.92
N SER A 60 -9.98 -26.10 -14.83
CA SER A 60 -10.62 -25.23 -15.82
C SER A 60 -10.12 -23.78 -15.73
N GLU A 61 -10.40 -22.99 -16.77
CA GLU A 61 -10.16 -21.55 -16.75
C GLU A 61 -10.95 -20.85 -15.63
N ASP A 62 -12.14 -21.36 -15.29
CA ASP A 62 -12.97 -20.78 -14.22
C ASP A 62 -12.34 -21.01 -12.84
N GLN A 63 -11.75 -22.18 -12.61
CA GLN A 63 -11.01 -22.45 -11.37
C GLN A 63 -9.79 -21.53 -11.24
N ALA A 64 -9.06 -21.27 -12.34
CA ALA A 64 -7.95 -20.32 -12.32
C ALA A 64 -8.42 -18.90 -11.95
N LYS A 65 -9.56 -18.45 -12.49
CA LYS A 65 -10.15 -17.15 -12.16
C LYS A 65 -10.66 -17.05 -10.73
N GLU A 66 -11.00 -18.17 -10.11
CA GLU A 66 -11.42 -18.22 -8.70
C GLU A 66 -10.22 -18.14 -7.76
N LEU A 67 -9.14 -18.86 -8.07
CA LEU A 67 -8.00 -19.03 -7.16
C LEU A 67 -6.90 -17.97 -7.30
N LEU A 68 -6.58 -17.56 -8.54
CA LEU A 68 -5.47 -16.64 -8.79
C LEU A 68 -5.65 -15.23 -8.19
N PRO A 69 -6.86 -14.61 -8.15
CA PRO A 69 -7.00 -13.27 -7.59
C PRO A 69 -6.56 -13.15 -6.13
N ASP A 70 -6.97 -14.11 -5.29
CA ASP A 70 -6.61 -14.11 -3.87
C ASP A 70 -5.12 -14.39 -3.69
N PHE A 71 -4.59 -15.39 -4.41
CA PHE A 71 -3.15 -15.71 -4.41
C PHE A 71 -2.26 -14.52 -4.80
N LEU A 72 -2.61 -13.82 -5.88
CA LEU A 72 -1.87 -12.64 -6.34
C LEU A 72 -2.02 -11.46 -5.35
N SER A 73 -3.18 -11.32 -4.72
CA SER A 73 -3.41 -10.26 -3.72
C SER A 73 -2.55 -10.48 -2.46
N GLU A 74 -2.34 -11.73 -2.06
CA GLU A 74 -1.43 -12.08 -0.96
C GLU A 74 0.04 -11.86 -1.33
N MET A 75 0.42 -12.14 -2.57
CA MET A 75 1.80 -11.94 -3.06
C MET A 75 2.14 -10.46 -3.29
N TYR A 76 1.16 -9.64 -3.68
CA TYR A 76 1.32 -8.21 -3.96
C TYR A 76 0.39 -7.34 -3.09
N PRO A 77 0.53 -7.36 -1.74
CA PRO A 77 -0.45 -6.78 -0.81
C PRO A 77 -0.54 -5.25 -0.84
N TYR A 78 0.38 -4.58 -1.52
CA TYR A 78 0.44 -3.12 -1.65
C TYR A 78 0.06 -2.62 -3.04
N TRP A 79 -0.19 -3.54 -3.97
CA TRP A 79 -0.53 -3.19 -5.34
C TRP A 79 -2.02 -2.86 -5.44
N GLY A 80 -2.36 -1.79 -6.14
CA GLY A 80 -3.75 -1.41 -6.34
C GLY A 80 -4.12 -1.22 -7.80
N GLU A 81 -5.18 -0.43 -8.02
CA GLU A 81 -5.82 -0.30 -9.34
C GLU A 81 -4.82 0.10 -10.43
N GLY A 82 -4.87 -0.62 -11.56
CA GLY A 82 -3.93 -0.47 -12.68
C GLY A 82 -2.73 -1.42 -12.62
N SER A 83 -2.54 -2.17 -11.54
CA SER A 83 -1.51 -3.19 -11.47
C SER A 83 -1.87 -4.42 -12.30
N SER A 84 -0.86 -5.11 -12.83
CA SER A 84 -1.04 -6.30 -13.66
C SER A 84 0.04 -7.33 -13.37
N VAL A 85 -0.34 -8.60 -13.32
CA VAL A 85 0.58 -9.75 -13.30
C VAL A 85 0.17 -10.66 -14.44
N LEU A 86 1.13 -11.00 -15.30
CA LEU A 86 0.95 -11.89 -16.44
C LEU A 86 1.42 -13.31 -16.14
#